data_AF-A0A832GN11-F1
#
_entry.id   AF-A0A832GN11-F1
#
_cell.length_a   1.000
_cell.length_b   1.000
_cell.length_c   1.000
_cell.angle_alpha   90.00
_cell.angle_beta   90.00
_cell.angle_gamma   90.00
#
_symmetry.space_group_name_H-M   'P 1'
#
loop_
_entity.id
_entity.type
_entity.pdbx_description
1 polymer ?
#
loop_
_entity_poly.entity_id
_entity_poly.type
_entity_poly.pdbx_seq_one_letter_code
_entity_poly.pdbx_strand_id
1 'polypeptide(L)'
;MRYAITVAALTLALSGWAQTLTVGDPAPALPVAKWVKGQPVKEFQQGKVYVVEFWATWCGPCRQTIPHLTKLAEKYKDKVTIIGVSVWERAAANDPNAHIQRVEKFVQDMGNQMNYTVAVDGAEGVIAKTWMEAAGQNGIPAAFVIDQQKRIVWIGHPMDNMDTVLDKVLAGNFDWKAEAERQKRFREQMEAIQADYAEYVQLMQQRKYADALAKLDAMIPKYSEFASDLKVTRFRTLLRVDEKQAYAYALQLAQNEFKDAPQVLNLLAWTIVDDAAQPPLKSPDYQAAITIARRAVELTKE
;
A
#
# COMPACT_ATOMS: atom_id res chain seq x y z
N MET A 1 3.67 -17.52 14.82
CA MET A 1 3.96 -16.32 14.01
C MET A 1 2.75 -16.12 13.09
N ARG A 2 1.87 -15.17 13.39
CA ARG A 2 0.66 -14.92 12.58
C ARG A 2 1.09 -14.15 11.33
N TYR A 3 1.35 -14.85 10.24
CA TYR A 3 1.49 -14.22 8.92
C TYR A 3 0.11 -13.74 8.49
N ALA A 4 -0.28 -12.54 8.90
CA ALA A 4 -1.30 -11.80 8.20
C ALA A 4 -0.67 -11.40 6.85
N ILE A 5 -0.79 -12.26 5.85
CA ILE A 5 -0.59 -11.86 4.45
C ILE A 5 -1.77 -10.94 4.15
N THR A 6 -1.64 -9.67 4.50
CA THR A 6 -2.50 -8.61 3.98
C THR A 6 -2.24 -8.54 2.48
N VAL A 7 -2.95 -9.38 1.72
CA VAL A 7 -3.27 -9.01 0.35
C VAL A 7 -4.05 -7.72 0.47
N ALA A 8 -3.53 -6.65 -0.12
CA ALA A 8 -4.17 -5.35 -0.12
C ALA A 8 -5.64 -5.56 -0.47
N ALA A 9 -6.51 -5.44 0.53
CA ALA A 9 -7.91 -5.18 0.24
C ALA A 9 -7.85 -3.86 -0.51
N LEU A 10 -8.24 -3.87 -1.78
CA LEU A 10 -8.46 -2.67 -2.58
C LEU A 10 -9.57 -1.88 -1.87
N THR A 11 -9.23 -1.18 -0.80
CA THR A 11 -10.12 -0.23 -0.12
C THR A 11 -10.13 1.01 -0.99
N LEU A 12 -10.88 0.93 -2.08
CA LEU A 12 -11.25 2.09 -2.88
C LEU A 12 -12.22 2.92 -2.03
N ALA A 13 -11.67 3.87 -1.29
CA ALA A 13 -12.47 4.93 -0.70
C ALA A 13 -13.15 5.68 -1.85
N LEU A 14 -14.48 5.79 -1.76
CA LEU A 14 -15.29 6.65 -2.62
C LEU A 14 -15.02 8.10 -2.24
N SER A 15 -13.95 8.69 -2.75
CA SER A 15 -13.70 10.12 -2.67
C SER A 15 -13.54 10.66 -4.10
N GLY A 16 -14.64 11.18 -4.64
CA GLY A 16 -14.69 11.86 -5.94
C GLY A 16 -14.05 13.25 -5.92
N TRP A 17 -12.78 13.30 -5.49
CA TRP A 17 -11.96 14.49 -5.59
C TRP A 17 -10.96 14.23 -6.70
N ALA A 18 -11.02 15.03 -7.78
CA ALA A 18 -10.03 14.93 -8.84
C ALA A 18 -8.64 15.14 -8.23
N GLN A 19 -7.73 14.21 -8.46
CA GLN A 19 -6.35 14.33 -8.00
C GLN A 19 -5.71 15.60 -8.57
N THR A 20 -5.26 16.50 -7.70
CA THR A 20 -4.66 17.80 -8.05
C THR A 20 -3.15 17.85 -7.85
N LEU A 21 -2.56 16.85 -7.19
CA LEU A 21 -1.13 16.71 -6.96
C LEU A 21 -0.62 15.40 -7.58
N THR A 22 0.35 15.50 -8.47
CA THR A 22 0.85 14.37 -9.27
C THR A 22 2.38 14.40 -9.39
N VAL A 23 2.94 13.32 -9.94
CA VAL A 23 4.36 13.28 -10.32
C VAL A 23 4.63 14.35 -11.37
N GLY A 24 5.64 15.19 -11.11
CA GLY A 24 6.02 16.34 -11.92
C GLY A 24 5.72 17.68 -11.22
N ASP A 25 4.76 17.70 -10.30
CA ASP A 25 4.36 18.92 -9.59
C ASP A 25 5.39 19.37 -8.54
N PRO A 26 5.46 20.67 -8.22
CA PRO A 26 6.27 21.14 -7.10
C PRO A 26 5.76 20.55 -5.78
N ALA A 27 6.69 20.16 -4.90
CA ALA A 27 6.35 19.66 -3.58
C ALA A 27 5.63 20.77 -2.75
N PRO A 28 4.44 20.50 -2.18
CA PRO A 28 3.74 21.48 -1.35
C PRO A 28 4.52 21.84 -0.08
N ALA A 29 4.24 22.97 0.54
CA ALA A 29 4.86 23.31 1.82
C ALA A 29 4.50 22.31 2.93
N LEU A 30 5.29 22.30 4.02
CA LEU A 30 5.04 21.52 5.23
C LEU A 30 4.72 22.45 6.42
N PRO A 31 3.51 23.04 6.49
CA PRO A 31 3.06 23.84 7.63
C PRO A 31 2.74 22.96 8.85
N VAL A 32 3.76 22.27 9.37
CA VAL A 32 3.62 21.33 10.49
C VAL A 32 3.26 22.06 11.77
N ALA A 33 2.46 21.42 12.63
CA ALA A 33 2.20 21.95 13.96
C ALA A 33 3.44 21.88 14.86
N LYS A 34 4.24 20.82 14.72
CA LYS A 34 5.47 20.63 15.50
C LYS A 34 6.48 19.73 14.79
N TRP A 35 7.75 20.08 14.91
CA TRP A 35 8.88 19.17 14.66
C TRP A 35 9.19 18.44 15.97
N VAL A 36 9.10 17.12 15.96
CA VAL A 36 9.22 16.26 17.16
C VAL A 36 10.64 15.70 17.30
N LYS A 37 11.31 15.45 16.18
CA LYS A 37 12.68 14.91 16.16
C LYS A 37 13.43 15.40 14.92
N GLY A 38 14.75 15.50 15.03
CA GLY A 38 15.63 15.87 13.92
C GLY A 38 15.63 17.37 13.63
N GLN A 39 16.34 17.75 12.56
CA GLN A 39 16.46 19.15 12.16
C GLN A 39 15.20 19.60 11.40
N PRO A 40 14.56 20.72 11.78
CA PRO A 40 13.40 21.24 11.06
C PRO A 40 13.69 21.53 9.58
N VAL A 41 12.80 21.08 8.69
CA VAL A 41 12.86 21.37 7.25
C VAL A 41 11.79 22.41 6.91
N LYS A 42 12.15 23.69 7.03
CA LYS A 42 11.21 24.81 6.79
C LYS A 42 10.85 24.97 5.31
N GLU A 43 11.74 24.57 4.41
CA GLU A 43 11.56 24.60 2.96
C GLU A 43 12.41 23.52 2.28
N PHE A 44 11.98 23.09 1.10
CA PHE A 44 12.79 22.24 0.24
C PHE A 44 13.84 23.07 -0.47
N GLN A 45 15.09 22.62 -0.42
CA GLN A 45 16.23 23.32 -1.01
C GLN A 45 16.58 22.73 -2.37
N GLN A 46 16.93 23.61 -3.32
CA GLN A 46 17.48 23.20 -4.60
C GLN A 46 18.76 22.36 -4.37
N GLY A 47 18.93 21.29 -5.14
CA GLY A 47 20.10 20.41 -5.05
C GLY A 47 19.98 19.28 -4.02
N LYS A 48 18.94 19.26 -3.18
CA LYS A 48 18.72 18.20 -2.17
C LYS A 48 17.57 17.29 -2.57
N VAL A 49 17.69 16.01 -2.21
CA VAL A 49 16.62 15.01 -2.36
C VAL A 49 15.91 14.85 -1.03
N TYR A 50 14.59 14.75 -1.05
CA TYR A 50 13.77 14.54 0.15
C TYR A 50 12.85 13.34 -0.03
N VAL A 51 12.55 12.67 1.08
CA VAL A 51 11.42 11.76 1.20
C VAL A 51 10.47 12.36 2.23
N VAL A 52 9.21 12.56 1.84
CA VAL A 52 8.14 12.89 2.79
C VAL A 52 7.25 11.66 2.91
N GLU A 53 7.25 11.03 4.08
CA GLU A 53 6.45 9.85 4.38
C GLU A 53 5.35 10.20 5.39
N PHE A 54 4.15 9.71 5.14
CA PHE A 54 2.95 9.98 5.92
C PHE A 54 2.55 8.75 6.71
N TRP A 55 2.40 8.92 8.02
CA TRP A 55 2.13 7.84 8.96
C TRP A 55 1.21 8.29 10.11
N ALA A 56 0.87 7.38 11.02
CA ALA A 56 0.17 7.70 12.27
C ALA A 56 0.53 6.69 13.38
N THR A 57 0.41 7.08 14.64
CA THR A 57 0.77 6.22 15.79
C THR A 57 -0.08 4.95 15.88
N TRP A 58 -1.33 5.01 15.40
CA TRP A 58 -2.27 3.89 15.37
C TRP A 58 -2.10 2.99 14.14
N CYS A 59 -1.29 3.38 13.16
CA CYS A 59 -1.15 2.67 11.90
C CYS A 59 -0.19 1.48 12.03
N GLY A 60 -0.73 0.26 12.12
CA GLY A 60 0.04 -0.98 12.20
C GLY A 60 1.08 -1.15 11.08
N PRO A 61 0.69 -1.04 9.79
CA PRO A 61 1.63 -1.11 8.67
C PRO A 61 2.73 -0.05 8.73
N CYS A 62 2.41 1.19 9.06
CA CYS A 62 3.40 2.27 9.19
C CYS A 62 4.48 1.93 10.22
N ARG A 63 4.11 1.31 11.36
CA ARG A 63 5.09 0.88 12.36
C ARG A 63 6.10 -0.14 11.82
N GLN A 64 5.73 -0.91 10.80
CA GLN A 64 6.63 -1.87 10.14
C GLN A 64 7.56 -1.18 9.14
N THR A 65 7.18 -0.04 8.57
CA THR A 65 8.01 0.73 7.62
C THR A 65 9.03 1.63 8.31
N ILE A 66 8.77 2.07 9.54
CA ILE A 66 9.67 2.94 10.33
C ILE A 66 11.13 2.44 10.40
N PRO A 67 11.42 1.16 10.75
CA PRO A 67 12.80 0.67 10.77
C PRO A 67 13.47 0.68 9.40
N HIS A 68 12.71 0.49 8.32
CA HIS A 68 13.23 0.59 6.96
C HIS A 68 13.59 2.04 6.61
N LEU A 69 12.73 3.01 6.93
CA LEU A 69 13.03 4.44 6.74
C LEU A 69 14.29 4.87 7.52
N THR A 70 14.48 4.38 8.74
CA THR A 70 15.72 4.61 9.50
C THR A 70 16.96 4.08 8.76
N LYS A 71 16.90 2.86 8.20
CA LYS A 71 18.01 2.31 7.41
C LYS A 71 18.29 3.14 6.15
N LEU A 72 17.25 3.66 5.49
CA LEU A 72 17.44 4.55 4.34
C LEU A 72 18.04 5.90 4.75
N ALA A 73 17.61 6.47 5.87
CA ALA A 73 18.19 7.72 6.39
C ALA A 73 19.69 7.55 6.71
N GLU A 74 20.09 6.37 7.20
CA GLU A 74 21.49 6.02 7.43
C GLU A 74 22.24 5.77 6.11
N LYS A 75 21.68 4.96 5.19
CA LYS A 75 22.28 4.63 3.88
C LYS A 75 22.54 5.88 3.03
N TYR A 76 21.59 6.80 3.02
CA TYR A 76 21.63 8.03 2.20
C TYR A 76 21.95 9.28 3.01
N LYS A 77 22.63 9.12 4.15
CA LYS A 77 23.06 10.24 4.98
C LYS A 77 23.77 11.30 4.14
N ASP A 78 23.46 12.56 4.41
CA ASP A 78 23.94 13.76 3.71
C ASP A 78 23.48 13.92 2.24
N LYS A 79 22.81 12.91 1.66
CA LYS A 79 22.29 12.94 0.28
C LYS A 79 20.76 13.06 0.20
N VAL A 80 20.06 12.37 1.10
CA VAL A 80 18.60 12.35 1.18
C VAL A 80 18.17 12.74 2.58
N THR A 81 17.20 13.64 2.69
CA THR A 81 16.54 13.97 3.96
C THR A 81 15.20 13.25 4.05
N ILE A 82 15.04 12.34 5.00
CA ILE A 82 13.77 11.63 5.25
C ILE A 82 12.98 12.37 6.34
N ILE A 83 11.73 12.68 6.03
CA ILE A 83 10.78 13.38 6.89
C ILE A 83 9.55 12.50 7.06
N GLY A 84 9.33 11.97 8.27
CA GLY A 84 8.08 11.31 8.63
C GLY A 84 7.09 12.32 9.20
N VAL A 85 5.97 12.55 8.54
CA VAL A 85 4.90 13.44 8.99
C VAL A 85 3.72 12.62 9.50
N SER A 86 3.45 12.73 10.80
CA SER A 86 2.27 12.12 11.39
C SER A 86 1.02 12.87 10.95
N VAL A 87 0.09 12.18 10.29
CA VAL A 87 -1.21 12.69 9.82
C VAL A 87 -2.34 11.88 10.44
N TRP A 88 -3.57 12.38 10.36
CA TRP A 88 -4.79 11.66 10.81
C TRP A 88 -4.75 11.18 12.26
N GLU A 89 -4.00 11.88 13.11
CA GLU A 89 -4.07 11.71 14.55
C GLU A 89 -5.40 12.25 15.08
N ARG A 90 -6.05 11.52 16.00
CA ARG A 90 -7.33 11.96 16.56
C ARG A 90 -7.13 13.11 17.56
N ALA A 91 -7.64 14.30 17.27
CA ALA A 91 -7.72 15.34 18.30
C ALA A 91 -8.61 14.87 19.47
N ALA A 92 -8.30 15.31 20.69
CA ALA A 92 -9.19 15.13 21.83
C ALA A 92 -10.07 16.38 21.98
N ALA A 93 -11.36 16.22 22.23
CA ALA A 93 -12.30 17.34 22.32
C ALA A 93 -11.93 18.38 23.39
N ASN A 94 -11.22 17.94 24.43
CA ASN A 94 -10.79 18.75 25.57
C ASN A 94 -9.29 19.08 25.58
N ASP A 95 -8.51 18.57 24.62
CA ASP A 95 -7.09 18.89 24.48
C ASP A 95 -6.70 18.96 23.00
N PRO A 96 -6.58 20.18 22.44
CA PRO A 96 -6.19 20.36 21.05
C PRO A 96 -4.78 19.85 20.77
N ASN A 97 -3.92 19.70 21.77
CA ASN A 97 -2.54 19.20 21.62
C ASN A 97 -2.39 17.70 21.88
N ALA A 98 -3.46 16.99 22.23
CA ALA A 98 -3.39 15.56 22.52
C ALA A 98 -2.81 14.74 21.35
N HIS A 99 -3.05 15.18 20.11
CA HIS A 99 -2.45 14.55 18.92
C HIS A 99 -0.93 14.67 18.89
N ILE A 100 -0.39 15.86 19.19
CA ILE A 100 1.05 16.11 19.25
C ILE A 100 1.68 15.29 20.37
N GLN A 101 1.11 15.32 21.58
CA GLN A 101 1.64 14.61 22.74
C GLN A 101 1.74 13.09 22.50
N ARG A 102 0.75 12.50 21.82
CA ARG A 102 0.79 11.07 21.46
C ARG A 102 1.92 10.76 20.49
N VAL A 103 2.14 11.62 19.48
CA VAL A 103 3.26 11.43 18.54
C VAL A 103 4.59 11.59 19.26
N GLU A 104 4.74 12.58 20.13
CA GLU A 104 5.96 12.77 20.92
C GLU A 104 6.28 11.55 21.78
N LYS A 105 5.29 11.04 22.52
CA LYS A 105 5.45 9.83 23.29
C LYS A 105 5.81 8.63 22.41
N PHE A 106 5.13 8.46 21.28
CA PHE A 106 5.41 7.36 20.36
C PHE A 106 6.85 7.42 19.81
N VAL A 107 7.30 8.61 19.38
CA VAL A 107 8.67 8.81 18.85
C VAL A 107 9.72 8.55 19.92
N GLN A 108 9.45 8.94 21.17
CA GLN A 108 10.30 8.60 22.32
C GLN A 108 10.37 7.08 22.54
N ASP A 109 9.22 6.40 22.56
CA ASP A 109 9.12 4.96 22.77
C ASP A 109 9.82 4.16 21.65
N MET A 110 9.77 4.63 20.40
CA MET A 110 10.48 4.03 19.26
C MET A 110 12.01 4.23 19.32
N GLY A 111 12.48 5.24 20.05
CA GLY A 111 13.90 5.52 20.23
C GLY A 111 14.70 5.55 18.93
N ASN A 112 15.69 4.65 18.82
CA ASN A 112 16.58 4.55 17.65
C ASN A 112 15.93 3.84 16.45
N GLN A 113 14.78 3.19 16.61
CA GLN A 113 14.08 2.58 15.47
C GLN A 113 13.47 3.63 14.53
N MET A 114 13.25 4.85 15.02
CA MET A 114 12.73 5.99 14.25
C MET A 114 13.76 7.13 14.23
N ASN A 115 14.90 6.92 13.56
CA ASN A 115 16.04 7.81 13.58
C ASN A 115 16.16 8.68 12.32
N TYR A 116 15.15 9.52 12.09
CA TYR A 116 15.08 10.49 11.02
C TYR A 116 14.26 11.71 11.48
N THR A 117 14.07 12.71 10.62
CA THR A 117 13.30 13.90 10.98
C THR A 117 11.81 13.55 11.09
N VAL A 118 11.15 13.98 12.17
CA VAL A 118 9.74 13.69 12.43
C VAL A 118 8.97 14.97 12.71
N ALA A 119 7.80 15.09 12.11
CA ALA A 119 6.88 16.19 12.32
C ALA A 119 5.42 15.71 12.50
N VAL A 120 4.57 16.62 12.93
CA VAL A 120 3.14 16.37 13.19
C VAL A 120 2.30 17.38 12.41
N ASP A 121 1.31 16.89 11.66
CA ASP A 121 0.30 17.72 11.02
C ASP A 121 -0.59 18.40 12.05
N GLY A 122 -1.13 19.56 11.70
CA GLY A 122 -2.03 20.31 12.58
C GLY A 122 -3.40 19.66 12.72
N ALA A 123 -4.16 20.11 13.72
CA ALA A 123 -5.51 19.63 13.98
C ALA A 123 -6.48 19.83 12.79
N GLU A 124 -6.23 20.85 11.94
CA GLU A 124 -7.03 21.06 10.72
C GLU A 124 -6.66 20.12 9.55
N GLY A 125 -5.60 19.32 9.69
CA GLY A 125 -5.14 18.35 8.70
C GLY A 125 -4.65 18.99 7.40
N VAL A 126 -3.99 20.15 7.47
CA VAL A 126 -3.58 20.91 6.27
C VAL A 126 -2.61 20.11 5.41
N ILE A 127 -1.66 19.40 6.03
CA ILE A 127 -0.70 18.59 5.27
C ILE A 127 -1.41 17.38 4.67
N ALA A 128 -2.28 16.69 5.43
CA ALA A 128 -3.08 15.60 4.90
C ALA A 128 -3.92 16.04 3.67
N LYS A 129 -4.51 17.24 3.70
CA LYS A 129 -5.27 17.77 2.56
C LYS A 129 -4.39 18.10 1.36
N THR A 130 -3.31 18.85 1.59
CA THR A 130 -2.47 19.39 0.50
C THR A 130 -1.52 18.37 -0.11
N TRP A 131 -1.22 17.27 0.59
CA TRP A 131 -0.42 16.16 0.08
C TRP A 131 -1.23 14.91 -0.21
N MET A 132 -1.93 14.38 0.80
CA MET A 132 -2.56 13.06 0.69
C MET A 132 -3.85 13.12 -0.13
N GLU A 133 -4.83 13.93 0.28
CA GLU A 133 -6.08 14.08 -0.46
C GLU A 133 -5.83 14.63 -1.87
N ALA A 134 -5.00 15.67 -1.98
CA ALA A 134 -4.62 16.24 -3.27
C ALA A 134 -3.96 15.21 -4.21
N ALA A 135 -3.20 14.25 -3.69
CA ALA A 135 -2.58 13.17 -4.48
C ALA A 135 -3.43 11.89 -4.59
N GLY A 136 -4.69 11.92 -4.15
CA GLY A 136 -5.57 10.75 -4.15
C GLY A 136 -5.10 9.61 -3.23
N GLN A 137 -4.22 9.90 -2.26
CA GLN A 137 -3.71 8.93 -1.30
C GLN A 137 -4.68 8.78 -0.13
N ASN A 138 -5.49 7.72 -0.17
CA ASN A 138 -6.51 7.44 0.84
C ASN A 138 -6.04 6.51 1.97
N GLY A 139 -4.74 6.19 2.03
CA GLY A 139 -4.18 5.26 3.01
C GLY A 139 -2.74 5.60 3.39
N ILE A 140 -2.34 5.16 4.58
CA ILE A 140 -0.98 5.26 5.11
C ILE A 140 -0.43 3.85 5.39
N PRO A 141 0.89 3.62 5.23
CA PRO A 141 1.90 4.63 4.92
C PRO A 141 1.94 4.99 3.43
N ALA A 142 2.24 6.26 3.14
CA ALA A 142 2.46 6.76 1.79
C ALA A 142 3.68 7.67 1.77
N ALA A 143 4.51 7.55 0.76
CA ALA A 143 5.75 8.29 0.63
C ALA A 143 5.82 9.02 -0.72
N PHE A 144 6.47 10.18 -0.68
CA PHE A 144 6.72 11.05 -1.81
C PHE A 144 8.22 11.26 -1.91
N VAL A 145 8.81 11.04 -3.09
CA VAL A 145 10.21 11.38 -3.37
C VAL A 145 10.24 12.72 -4.09
N ILE A 146 11.00 13.66 -3.54
CA ILE A 146 11.20 15.00 -4.09
C ILE A 146 12.63 15.09 -4.62
N ASP A 147 12.78 15.46 -5.90
CA ASP A 147 14.08 15.59 -6.55
C ASP A 147 14.81 16.90 -6.20
N GLN A 148 16.03 17.02 -6.73
CA GLN A 148 16.90 18.19 -6.58
C GLN A 148 16.33 19.47 -7.19
N GLN A 149 15.23 19.41 -7.94
CA GLN A 149 14.50 20.55 -8.49
C GLN A 149 13.20 20.85 -7.71
N LYS A 150 13.02 20.22 -6.53
CA LYS A 150 11.85 20.37 -5.66
C LYS A 150 10.55 19.85 -6.29
N ARG A 151 10.66 18.93 -7.24
CA ARG A 151 9.51 18.28 -7.89
C ARG A 151 9.25 16.93 -7.26
N ILE A 152 7.99 16.56 -7.14
CA ILE A 152 7.59 15.20 -6.80
C ILE A 152 7.92 14.32 -8.00
N VAL A 153 8.81 13.36 -7.82
CA VAL A 153 9.20 12.42 -8.88
C VAL A 153 8.61 11.04 -8.69
N TRP A 154 8.10 10.72 -7.49
CA TRP A 154 7.45 9.45 -7.23
C TRP A 154 6.51 9.57 -6.03
N ILE A 155 5.40 8.82 -6.08
CA ILE A 155 4.40 8.67 -5.02
C ILE A 155 4.08 7.18 -4.89
N GLY A 156 4.09 6.62 -3.68
CA GLY A 156 3.75 5.21 -3.46
C GLY A 156 3.97 4.74 -2.02
N HIS A 157 3.87 3.43 -1.79
CA HIS A 157 4.13 2.86 -0.47
C HIS A 157 5.65 2.71 -0.24
N PRO A 158 6.20 3.10 0.92
CA PRO A 158 7.65 3.20 1.13
C PRO A 158 8.39 1.87 1.00
N MET A 159 7.73 0.73 1.19
CA MET A 159 8.35 -0.60 1.02
C MET A 159 8.25 -1.16 -0.40
N ASP A 160 7.69 -0.42 -1.36
CA ASP A 160 7.56 -0.88 -2.75
C ASP A 160 8.91 -0.75 -3.48
N ASN A 161 9.01 0.16 -4.46
CA ASN A 161 10.23 0.37 -5.24
C ASN A 161 10.99 1.64 -4.85
N MET A 162 10.68 2.23 -3.69
CA MET A 162 11.25 3.52 -3.26
C MET A 162 12.78 3.51 -3.20
N ASP A 163 13.42 2.45 -2.70
CA ASP A 163 14.88 2.32 -2.66
C ASP A 163 15.51 2.46 -4.05
N THR A 164 14.93 1.78 -5.03
CA THR A 164 15.40 1.82 -6.42
C THR A 164 15.15 3.20 -7.03
N VAL A 165 14.04 3.84 -6.69
CA VAL A 165 13.74 5.22 -7.10
C VAL A 165 14.81 6.17 -6.54
N LEU A 166 15.12 6.08 -5.24
CA LEU A 166 16.15 6.90 -4.59
C LEU A 166 17.52 6.71 -5.23
N ASP A 167 17.93 5.46 -5.47
CA ASP A 167 19.20 5.16 -6.15
C ASP A 167 19.26 5.81 -7.54
N LYS A 168 18.18 5.74 -8.33
CA LYS A 168 18.11 6.35 -9.67
C LYS A 168 18.05 7.88 -9.65
N VAL A 169 17.32 8.47 -8.70
CA VAL A 169 17.22 9.92 -8.53
C VAL A 169 18.58 10.50 -8.13
N LEU A 170 19.30 9.85 -7.22
CA LEU A 170 20.65 10.24 -6.84
C LEU A 170 21.67 10.06 -7.99
N ALA A 171 21.49 9.03 -8.83
CA ALA A 171 22.30 8.82 -10.02
C ALA A 171 21.96 9.76 -11.19
N GLY A 172 20.87 10.54 -11.10
CA GLY A 172 20.43 11.45 -12.15
C GLY A 172 19.84 10.76 -13.39
N ASN A 173 19.45 9.48 -13.29
CA ASN A 173 18.92 8.69 -14.41
C ASN A 173 17.46 8.23 -14.20
N PHE A 174 16.76 8.81 -13.22
CA PHE A 174 15.36 8.55 -13.00
C PHE A 174 14.48 9.30 -14.02
N ASP A 175 13.73 8.55 -14.83
CA ASP A 175 12.76 9.12 -15.77
C ASP A 175 11.42 9.38 -15.09
N TRP A 176 11.30 10.55 -14.47
CA TRP A 176 10.08 10.96 -13.78
C TRP A 176 8.89 11.15 -14.73
N LYS A 177 9.11 11.38 -16.03
CA LYS A 177 8.01 11.52 -17.00
C LYS A 177 7.41 10.17 -17.32
N ALA A 178 8.25 9.16 -17.55
CA ALA A 178 7.78 7.78 -17.70
C ALA A 178 7.07 7.29 -16.42
N GLU A 179 7.59 7.66 -15.25
CA GLU A 179 6.94 7.43 -13.96
C GLU A 179 5.56 8.11 -13.87
N ALA A 180 5.47 9.40 -14.21
CA ALA A 180 4.21 10.15 -14.20
C ALA A 180 3.15 9.49 -15.10
N GLU A 181 3.55 9.13 -16.33
CA GLU A 181 2.67 8.43 -17.26
C GLU A 181 2.27 7.04 -16.74
N ARG A 182 3.17 6.31 -16.07
CA ARG A 182 2.83 5.04 -15.43
C ARG A 182 1.78 5.24 -14.34
N GLN A 183 1.98 6.19 -13.43
CA GLN A 183 1.04 6.45 -12.33
C GLN A 183 -0.31 6.95 -12.85
N LYS A 184 -0.31 7.80 -13.88
CA LYS A 184 -1.53 8.26 -14.55
C LYS A 184 -2.31 7.08 -15.14
N ARG A 185 -1.66 6.22 -15.93
CA ARG A 185 -2.30 5.02 -16.50
C ARG A 185 -2.88 4.12 -15.43
N PHE A 186 -2.12 3.86 -14.36
CA PHE A 186 -2.60 3.04 -13.24
C PHE A 186 -3.85 3.67 -12.59
N ARG A 187 -3.87 5.00 -12.41
CA ARG A 187 -5.03 5.72 -11.88
C ARG A 187 -6.26 5.56 -12.77
N GLU A 188 -6.11 5.80 -14.07
CA GLU A 188 -7.21 5.66 -15.05
C GLU A 188 -7.75 4.21 -15.08
N GLN A 189 -6.86 3.21 -14.97
CA GLN A 189 -7.25 1.81 -14.87
C GLN A 189 -8.03 1.53 -13.57
N MET A 190 -7.58 2.06 -12.44
CA MET A 190 -8.24 1.91 -11.14
C MET A 190 -9.62 2.59 -11.10
N GLU A 191 -9.74 3.78 -11.68
CA GLU A 191 -11.01 4.47 -11.85
C GLU A 191 -11.97 3.66 -12.74
N ALA A 192 -11.45 3.08 -13.83
CA ALA A 192 -12.25 2.27 -14.76
C ALA A 192 -12.84 1.02 -14.11
N ILE A 193 -12.15 0.39 -13.14
CA ILE A 193 -12.64 -0.81 -12.43
C ILE A 193 -13.46 -0.48 -11.18
N GLN A 194 -13.37 0.74 -10.66
CA GLN A 194 -13.88 1.11 -9.35
C GLN A 194 -15.36 0.78 -9.14
N ALA A 195 -16.24 1.18 -10.07
CA ALA A 195 -17.68 0.97 -9.93
C ALA A 195 -18.04 -0.52 -9.91
N ASP A 196 -17.40 -1.31 -10.78
CA ASP A 196 -17.63 -2.75 -10.85
C ASP A 196 -17.12 -3.47 -9.61
N TYR A 197 -15.95 -3.06 -9.09
CA TYR A 197 -15.40 -3.63 -7.86
C TYR A 197 -16.24 -3.24 -6.63
N ALA A 198 -16.78 -2.02 -6.58
CA ALA A 198 -17.67 -1.58 -5.51
C ALA A 198 -18.96 -2.42 -5.47
N GLU A 199 -19.55 -2.71 -6.64
CA GLU A 199 -20.70 -3.60 -6.74
C GLU A 199 -20.35 -5.02 -6.28
N TYR A 200 -19.20 -5.56 -6.69
CA TYR A 200 -18.71 -6.85 -6.20
C TYR A 200 -18.61 -6.88 -4.66
N VAL A 201 -18.03 -5.84 -4.05
CA VAL A 201 -17.92 -5.74 -2.58
C VAL A 201 -19.31 -5.68 -1.94
N GLN A 202 -20.27 -4.94 -2.52
CA GLN A 202 -21.63 -4.87 -2.02
C GLN A 202 -22.33 -6.25 -2.07
N LEU A 203 -22.16 -7.01 -3.14
CA LEU A 203 -22.68 -8.38 -3.26
C LEU A 203 -22.08 -9.30 -2.19
N MET A 204 -20.77 -9.19 -1.93
CA MET A 204 -20.09 -9.94 -0.87
C MET A 204 -20.62 -9.60 0.53
N GLN A 205 -20.85 -8.32 0.82
CA GLN A 205 -21.44 -7.87 2.09
C GLN A 205 -22.87 -8.38 2.29
N GLN A 206 -23.65 -8.42 1.20
CA GLN A 206 -25.00 -8.98 1.18
C GLN A 206 -25.02 -10.52 1.16
N ARG A 207 -23.84 -11.18 1.19
CA ARG A 207 -23.67 -12.64 1.09
C ARG A 207 -24.25 -13.25 -0.18
N LYS A 208 -24.38 -12.46 -1.25
CA LYS A 208 -24.82 -12.89 -2.58
C LYS A 208 -23.64 -13.44 -3.38
N TYR A 209 -23.07 -14.55 -2.90
CA TYR A 209 -21.79 -15.06 -3.41
C TYR A 209 -21.85 -15.54 -4.87
N ALA A 210 -22.99 -16.09 -5.32
CA ALA A 210 -23.19 -16.50 -6.71
C ALA A 210 -23.20 -15.29 -7.67
N ASP A 211 -23.92 -14.23 -7.31
CA ASP A 211 -23.95 -12.98 -8.08
C ASP A 211 -22.57 -12.30 -8.08
N ALA A 212 -21.87 -12.30 -6.94
CA ALA A 212 -20.51 -11.78 -6.83
C ALA A 212 -19.52 -12.54 -7.74
N LEU A 213 -19.69 -13.86 -7.87
CA LEU A 213 -18.89 -14.67 -8.78
C LEU A 213 -19.18 -14.32 -10.25
N ALA A 214 -20.45 -14.18 -10.63
CA ALA A 214 -20.84 -13.76 -11.98
C ALA A 214 -20.32 -12.35 -12.32
N LYS A 215 -20.30 -11.43 -11.34
CA LYS A 215 -19.69 -10.10 -11.50
C LYS A 215 -18.20 -10.22 -11.81
N LEU A 216 -17.46 -11.04 -11.06
CA LEU A 216 -16.03 -11.28 -11.31
C LEU A 216 -15.79 -11.94 -12.68
N ASP A 217 -16.64 -12.87 -13.10
CA ASP A 217 -16.57 -13.50 -14.43
C ASP A 217 -16.70 -12.47 -15.57
N ALA A 218 -17.56 -11.47 -15.40
CA ALA A 218 -17.69 -10.35 -16.35
C ALA A 218 -16.50 -9.38 -16.28
N MET A 219 -15.94 -9.16 -15.08
CA MET A 219 -14.83 -8.23 -14.87
C MET A 219 -13.49 -8.74 -15.42
N ILE A 220 -13.19 -10.03 -15.29
CA ILE A 220 -11.90 -10.61 -15.69
C ILE A 220 -11.52 -10.31 -17.15
N PRO A 221 -12.38 -10.54 -18.16
CA PRO A 221 -12.06 -10.21 -19.55
C PRO A 221 -12.14 -8.70 -19.84
N LYS A 222 -12.91 -7.94 -19.05
CA LYS A 222 -13.06 -6.49 -19.20
C LYS A 222 -11.83 -5.71 -18.72
N TYR A 223 -11.14 -6.23 -17.71
CA TYR A 223 -10.02 -5.57 -17.04
C TYR A 223 -8.76 -6.43 -17.08
N SER A 224 -8.15 -6.59 -18.26
CA SER A 224 -7.00 -7.46 -18.48
C SER A 224 -5.82 -7.20 -17.55
N GLU A 225 -5.59 -5.93 -17.21
CA GLU A 225 -4.52 -5.46 -16.30
C GLU A 225 -4.71 -5.97 -14.86
N PHE A 226 -5.96 -6.18 -14.45
CA PHE A 226 -6.30 -6.72 -13.13
C PHE A 226 -6.71 -8.20 -13.19
N ALA A 227 -6.59 -8.85 -14.34
CA ALA A 227 -7.17 -10.18 -14.55
C ALA A 227 -6.62 -11.21 -13.55
N SER A 228 -5.32 -11.19 -13.26
CA SER A 228 -4.71 -12.10 -12.31
C SER A 228 -5.23 -11.89 -10.88
N ASP A 229 -5.33 -10.65 -10.42
CA ASP A 229 -5.88 -10.33 -9.09
C ASP A 229 -7.36 -10.68 -8.98
N LEU A 230 -8.12 -10.41 -10.05
CA LEU A 230 -9.53 -10.76 -10.13
C LEU A 230 -9.74 -12.28 -10.12
N LYS A 231 -8.87 -13.06 -10.74
CA LYS A 231 -8.93 -14.54 -10.69
C LYS A 231 -8.60 -15.09 -9.31
N VAL A 232 -7.63 -14.53 -8.59
CA VAL A 232 -7.39 -14.89 -7.18
C VAL A 232 -8.60 -14.52 -6.31
N THR A 233 -9.19 -13.36 -6.54
CA THR A 233 -10.41 -12.92 -5.86
C THR A 233 -11.58 -13.86 -6.17
N ARG A 234 -11.73 -14.25 -7.43
CA ARG A 234 -12.73 -15.23 -7.90
C ARG A 234 -12.57 -16.57 -7.22
N PHE A 235 -11.35 -17.08 -7.07
CA PHE A 235 -11.09 -18.31 -6.32
C PHE A 235 -11.61 -18.21 -4.87
N ARG A 236 -11.31 -17.11 -4.17
CA ARG A 236 -11.78 -16.89 -2.79
C ARG A 236 -13.29 -16.77 -2.69
N THR A 237 -13.93 -16.11 -3.66
CA THR A 237 -15.39 -16.02 -3.74
C THR A 237 -16.01 -17.40 -4.01
N LEU A 238 -15.39 -18.19 -4.88
CA LEU A 238 -15.85 -19.54 -5.23
C LEU A 238 -15.81 -20.49 -4.01
N LEU A 239 -14.85 -20.34 -3.09
CA LEU A 239 -14.86 -21.07 -1.81
C LEU A 239 -16.12 -20.83 -0.96
N ARG A 240 -16.83 -19.71 -1.18
CA ARG A 240 -18.10 -19.40 -0.49
C ARG A 240 -19.32 -20.00 -1.19
N VAL A 241 -19.14 -20.54 -2.38
CA VAL A 241 -20.21 -21.13 -3.21
C VAL A 241 -20.05 -22.64 -3.31
N ASP A 242 -18.88 -23.10 -3.78
CA ASP A 242 -18.55 -24.51 -4.02
C ASP A 242 -17.04 -24.73 -3.81
N GLU A 243 -16.67 -25.30 -2.67
CA GLU A 243 -15.28 -25.58 -2.30
C GLU A 243 -14.59 -26.52 -3.29
N LYS A 244 -15.29 -27.54 -3.79
CA LYS A 244 -14.71 -28.52 -4.71
C LYS A 244 -14.33 -27.86 -6.04
N GLN A 245 -15.23 -27.02 -6.57
CA GLN A 245 -14.93 -26.24 -7.78
C GLN A 245 -13.84 -25.20 -7.52
N ALA A 246 -13.80 -24.60 -6.33
CA ALA A 246 -12.75 -23.66 -5.96
C ALA A 246 -11.36 -24.32 -5.97
N TYR A 247 -11.22 -25.53 -5.43
CA TYR A 247 -9.94 -26.26 -5.42
C TYR A 247 -9.50 -26.66 -6.84
N ALA A 248 -10.43 -27.14 -7.66
CA ALA A 248 -10.14 -27.42 -9.07
C ALA A 248 -9.67 -26.16 -9.82
N TYR A 249 -10.32 -25.02 -9.56
CA TYR A 249 -9.94 -23.73 -10.13
C TYR A 249 -8.58 -23.24 -9.64
N ALA A 250 -8.26 -23.40 -8.34
CA ALA A 250 -6.96 -23.06 -7.79
C ALA A 250 -5.83 -23.90 -8.41
N LEU A 251 -6.05 -25.20 -8.62
CA LEU A 251 -5.12 -26.07 -9.33
C LEU A 251 -4.90 -25.61 -10.79
N GLN A 252 -5.98 -25.24 -11.49
CA GLN A 252 -5.89 -24.70 -12.84
C GLN A 252 -5.06 -23.40 -12.89
N LEU A 253 -5.31 -22.47 -11.95
CA LEU A 253 -4.54 -21.23 -11.84
C LEU A 253 -3.06 -21.51 -11.53
N ALA A 254 -2.79 -22.43 -10.61
CA ALA A 254 -1.43 -22.82 -10.23
C ALA A 254 -0.66 -23.51 -11.37
N GLN A 255 -1.32 -24.31 -12.20
CA GLN A 255 -0.67 -25.02 -13.30
C GLN A 255 -0.43 -24.16 -14.54
N ASN A 256 -1.24 -23.12 -14.74
CA ASN A 256 -1.20 -22.31 -15.94
C ASN A 256 -0.66 -20.91 -15.65
N GLU A 257 -1.49 -20.05 -15.07
CA GLU A 257 -1.22 -18.62 -14.95
C GLU A 257 -0.14 -18.28 -13.92
N PHE A 258 -0.15 -18.97 -12.78
CA PHE A 258 0.76 -18.71 -11.66
C PHE A 258 1.85 -19.76 -11.51
N LYS A 259 2.10 -20.57 -12.55
CA LYS A 259 3.03 -21.70 -12.51
C LYS A 259 4.46 -21.33 -12.11
N ASP A 260 4.84 -20.07 -12.31
CA ASP A 260 6.17 -19.51 -12.00
C ASP A 260 6.09 -18.36 -10.99
N ALA A 261 4.99 -18.25 -10.24
CA ALA A 261 4.74 -17.19 -9.26
C ALA A 261 4.70 -17.77 -7.83
N PRO A 262 5.86 -18.03 -7.18
CA PRO A 262 5.93 -18.76 -5.91
C PRO A 262 5.11 -18.11 -4.79
N GLN A 263 5.06 -16.78 -4.74
CA GLN A 263 4.28 -16.03 -3.75
C GLN A 263 2.77 -16.27 -3.92
N VAL A 264 2.28 -16.25 -5.16
CA VAL A 264 0.85 -16.49 -5.46
C VAL A 264 0.50 -17.96 -5.25
N LEU A 265 1.37 -18.89 -5.64
CA LEU A 265 1.18 -20.31 -5.37
C LEU A 265 1.08 -20.59 -3.86
N ASN A 266 1.97 -20.01 -3.06
CA ASN A 266 1.90 -20.12 -1.61
C ASN A 266 0.59 -19.54 -1.07
N LEU A 267 0.15 -18.38 -1.57
CA LEU A 267 -1.13 -17.78 -1.21
C LEU A 267 -2.32 -18.69 -1.49
N LEU A 268 -2.37 -19.29 -2.69
CA LEU A 268 -3.43 -20.23 -3.08
C LEU A 268 -3.44 -21.45 -2.16
N ALA A 269 -2.28 -22.06 -1.93
CA ALA A 269 -2.16 -23.25 -1.08
C ALA A 269 -2.62 -22.98 0.36
N TRP A 270 -2.17 -21.88 0.97
CA TRP A 270 -2.57 -21.51 2.33
C TRP A 270 -4.07 -21.22 2.44
N THR A 271 -4.66 -20.60 1.42
CA THR A 271 -6.09 -20.30 1.41
C THR A 271 -6.94 -21.58 1.44
N ILE A 272 -6.46 -22.69 0.86
CA ILE A 272 -7.16 -23.99 0.85
C ILE A 272 -7.17 -24.65 2.24
N VAL A 273 -6.20 -24.33 3.10
CA VAL A 273 -6.03 -24.94 4.43
C VAL A 273 -6.22 -23.95 5.59
N ASP A 274 -6.77 -22.76 5.30
CA ASP A 274 -6.98 -21.71 6.29
C ASP A 274 -8.10 -22.09 7.28
N ASP A 275 -7.69 -22.55 8.46
CA ASP A 275 -8.57 -22.90 9.57
C ASP A 275 -9.18 -21.68 10.27
N ALA A 276 -8.61 -20.48 10.04
CA ALA A 276 -9.09 -19.22 10.56
C ALA A 276 -10.07 -18.51 9.61
N ALA A 277 -10.37 -19.09 8.44
CA ALA A 277 -11.35 -18.55 7.51
C ALA A 277 -12.71 -18.34 8.20
N GLN A 278 -13.39 -17.23 7.88
CA GLN A 278 -14.72 -16.91 8.41
C GLN A 278 -15.73 -16.75 7.25
N PRO A 279 -16.71 -17.67 7.10
CA PRO A 279 -16.86 -18.93 7.85
C PRO A 279 -15.73 -19.94 7.54
N PRO A 280 -15.47 -20.92 8.43
CA PRO A 280 -14.48 -21.97 8.18
C PRO A 280 -14.81 -22.79 6.94
N LEU A 281 -13.78 -23.32 6.29
CA LEU A 281 -13.94 -24.28 5.20
C LEU A 281 -14.57 -25.58 5.73
N LYS A 282 -15.52 -26.14 4.98
CA LYS A 282 -16.23 -27.37 5.35
C LYS A 282 -15.37 -28.60 5.09
N SER A 283 -14.57 -28.59 4.02
CA SER A 283 -13.77 -29.74 3.59
C SER A 283 -12.50 -29.27 2.87
N PRO A 284 -11.46 -28.83 3.61
CA PRO A 284 -10.16 -28.48 3.02
C PRO A 284 -9.58 -29.61 2.17
N ASP A 285 -9.12 -29.29 0.95
CA ASP A 285 -8.41 -30.24 0.08
C ASP A 285 -6.90 -30.14 0.32
N TYR A 286 -6.42 -30.89 1.30
CA TYR A 286 -5.00 -30.94 1.64
C TYR A 286 -4.11 -31.41 0.48
N GLN A 287 -4.63 -32.27 -0.41
CA GLN A 287 -3.85 -32.78 -1.53
C GLN A 287 -3.64 -31.69 -2.59
N ALA A 288 -4.69 -30.92 -2.90
CA ALA A 288 -4.58 -29.75 -3.75
C ALA A 288 -3.60 -28.71 -3.16
N ALA A 289 -3.73 -28.42 -1.87
CA ALA A 289 -2.84 -27.48 -1.17
C ALA A 289 -1.36 -27.92 -1.23
N ILE A 290 -1.07 -29.18 -0.91
CA ILE A 290 0.30 -29.74 -0.98
C ILE A 290 0.85 -29.68 -2.41
N THR A 291 0.03 -29.97 -3.41
CA THR A 291 0.43 -29.93 -4.82
C THR A 291 0.88 -28.52 -5.22
N ILE A 292 0.08 -27.50 -4.89
CA ILE A 292 0.38 -26.10 -5.18
C ILE A 292 1.61 -25.63 -4.38
N ALA A 293 1.67 -25.95 -3.08
CA ALA A 293 2.77 -25.56 -2.21
C ALA A 293 4.12 -26.15 -2.64
N ARG A 294 4.13 -27.40 -3.13
CA ARG A 294 5.34 -28.04 -3.64
C ARG A 294 5.95 -27.25 -4.81
N ARG A 295 5.12 -26.81 -5.75
CA ARG A 295 5.57 -25.98 -6.88
C ARG A 295 6.14 -24.64 -6.38
N ALA A 296 5.51 -24.02 -5.39
CA ALA A 296 6.05 -22.80 -4.78
C ALA A 296 7.44 -23.02 -4.19
N VAL A 297 7.63 -24.12 -3.45
CA VAL A 297 8.92 -24.48 -2.83
C VAL A 297 10.00 -24.79 -3.87
N GLU A 298 9.66 -25.47 -4.97
CA GLU A 298 10.58 -25.76 -6.07
C GLU A 298 11.15 -24.48 -6.69
N LEU A 299 10.34 -23.43 -6.81
CA LEU A 299 10.73 -22.14 -7.38
C LEU A 299 11.57 -21.27 -6.45
N THR A 300 11.57 -21.54 -5.13
CA THR A 300 12.29 -20.73 -4.12
C THR A 300 13.54 -21.41 -3.58
N LYS A 301 13.99 -22.51 -4.21
CA LYS A 301 15.17 -23.29 -3.79
C LYS A 301 16.50 -22.79 -4.39
N GLU A 302 16.55 -21.55 -4.85
CA GLU A 302 17.76 -20.84 -5.27
C GLU A 302 18.21 -19.84 -4.20
#